data_AF-A0A1U7GDC7-F1
#
_entry.id   AF-A0A1U7GDC7-F1
#
_cell.length_a   1.000
_cell.length_b   1.000
_cell.length_c   1.000
_cell.angle_alpha   90.00
_cell.angle_beta   90.00
_cell.angle_gamma   90.00
#
_symmetry.space_group_name_H-M   'P 1'
#
loop_
_entity.id
_entity.type
_entity.pdbx_description
1 polymer ?
#
loop_
_entity_poly.entity_id
_entity_poly.type
_entity_poly.pdbx_seq_one_letter_code
_entity_poly.pdbx_strand_id
1 'polypeptide(L)'
;MKTLLWIVLGHAAGIAILVLFGIWITPAIDHYGKSYSGVVAVLSTSFGVYSFVLNLLYHKNLSFHLFVDRLRLLASRTHTYWLPAFDFELTPEAARDRQAALDTAAEAIEGAYGGKVRRAASTPTSAAICLDDLMCFTLRIGDGCLHVTLDRKILVPAHLYDDYQRRFARIAESLARAMNPTSIRCGISVTFAEGTKNPYYGFFVNRIPADLINHFEVNIKTSSRSTCRVEAGMDHVNIEGRSLVEFFDTLSKVLSLRALPTGAAP
;
A
#
# COMPACT_ATOMS: atom_id res chain seq x y z
N MET A 1 -6.49 -6.43 -17.17
CA MET A 1 -5.79 -7.43 -18.02
C MET A 1 -5.75 -7.04 -19.50
N LYS A 2 -6.87 -6.69 -20.16
CA LYS A 2 -6.89 -6.34 -21.61
C LYS A 2 -5.91 -5.21 -21.99
N THR A 3 -5.84 -4.14 -21.20
CA THR A 3 -4.92 -3.00 -21.44
C THR A 3 -3.44 -3.38 -21.35
N LEU A 4 -3.11 -4.35 -20.49
CA LEU A 4 -1.74 -4.83 -20.26
C LEU A 4 -1.25 -5.67 -21.44
N LEU A 5 -2.12 -6.52 -21.99
CA LEU A 5 -1.85 -7.29 -23.20
C LEU A 5 -1.58 -6.36 -24.40
N TRP A 6 -2.36 -5.28 -24.56
CA TRP A 6 -2.14 -4.28 -25.61
C TRP A 6 -0.81 -3.52 -25.45
N ILE A 7 -0.37 -3.28 -24.21
CA ILE A 7 0.94 -2.64 -23.95
C ILE A 7 2.08 -3.61 -24.29
N VAL A 8 1.99 -4.87 -23.88
CA VAL A 8 2.98 -5.91 -24.22
C VAL A 8 3.03 -6.15 -25.73
N LEU A 9 1.89 -6.25 -26.40
CA LEU A 9 1.80 -6.35 -27.86
C LEU A 9 2.36 -5.09 -28.55
N GLY A 10 2.10 -3.90 -27.99
CA GLY A 10 2.68 -2.65 -28.46
C GLY A 10 4.21 -2.60 -28.30
N HIS A 11 4.75 -3.16 -27.21
CA HIS A 11 6.19 -3.30 -26.99
C HIS A 11 6.81 -4.28 -27.99
N ALA A 12 6.21 -5.46 -28.16
CA ALA A 12 6.67 -6.46 -29.13
C ALA A 12 6.62 -5.92 -30.57
N ALA A 13 5.55 -5.22 -30.93
CA ALA A 13 5.41 -4.58 -32.24
C ALA A 13 6.41 -3.43 -32.44
N GLY A 14 6.62 -2.59 -31.41
CA GLY A 14 7.62 -1.53 -31.44
C GLY A 14 9.04 -2.07 -31.63
N ILE A 15 9.43 -3.07 -30.85
CA ILE A 15 10.73 -3.75 -31.00
C ILE A 15 10.86 -4.39 -32.39
N ALA A 16 9.82 -5.06 -32.88
CA ALA A 16 9.82 -5.67 -34.21
C ALA A 16 9.99 -4.63 -35.33
N ILE A 17 9.31 -3.47 -35.24
CA ILE A 17 9.45 -2.37 -36.20
C ILE A 17 10.87 -1.80 -36.16
N LEU A 18 11.45 -1.62 -34.97
CA LEU A 18 12.81 -1.12 -34.80
C LEU A 18 13.87 -2.07 -35.36
N VAL A 19 13.68 -3.39 -35.17
CA VAL A 19 14.53 -4.43 -35.75
C VAL A 19 14.39 -4.45 -37.28
N LEU A 20 13.17 -4.39 -37.81
CA LEU A 20 12.93 -4.37 -39.26
C LEU A 20 13.50 -3.11 -39.93
N PHE A 21 13.37 -1.95 -39.29
CA PHE A 21 13.95 -0.70 -39.77
C PHE A 21 15.49 -0.73 -39.73
N GLY A 22 16.06 -1.31 -38.68
CA GLY A 22 17.50 -1.56 -38.60
C GLY A 22 17.99 -2.46 -39.74
N ILE A 23 17.32 -3.58 -40.00
CA ILE A 23 17.63 -4.49 -41.10
C ILE A 23 17.52 -3.77 -42.46
N TRP A 24 16.49 -2.94 -42.65
CA TRP A 24 16.27 -2.22 -43.91
C TRP A 24 17.33 -1.13 -44.19
N ILE A 25 17.86 -0.49 -43.15
CA ILE A 25 18.90 0.55 -43.29
C ILE A 25 20.32 -0.05 -43.35
N THR A 26 20.51 -1.28 -42.87
CA THR A 26 21.83 -1.95 -42.84
C THR A 26 22.57 -1.96 -44.19
N PRO A 27 21.91 -2.26 -45.34
CA PRO A 27 22.57 -2.19 -46.66
C PRO A 27 23.05 -0.80 -47.05
N ALA A 28 22.33 0.25 -46.64
CA ALA A 28 22.74 1.63 -46.89
C ALA A 28 23.94 2.03 -46.02
N ILE A 29 24.03 1.51 -44.80
CA ILE A 29 25.13 1.76 -43.86
C ILE A 29 26.43 1.03 -44.27
N ASP A 30 26.32 -0.21 -44.79
CA ASP A 30 27.48 -0.96 -45.28
C ASP A 30 28.15 -0.28 -46.49
N HIS A 31 27.39 0.45 -47.31
CA HIS A 31 27.90 1.17 -48.47
C HIS A 31 28.79 2.38 -48.11
N TYR A 32 28.65 2.96 -46.90
CA TYR A 32 29.40 4.14 -46.44
C TYR A 32 30.55 3.82 -45.46
N GLY A 33 30.90 2.55 -45.28
CA GLY A 33 32.11 2.13 -44.55
C GLY A 33 32.14 2.42 -43.04
N LYS A 34 31.00 2.78 -42.43
CA LYS A 34 30.88 3.08 -40.98
C LYS A 34 29.79 2.23 -40.31
N SER A 35 29.88 0.91 -40.47
CA SER A 35 28.79 -0.01 -40.10
C SER A 35 28.41 0.03 -38.62
N TYR A 36 29.39 0.16 -37.74
CA TYR A 36 29.17 0.10 -36.30
C TYR A 36 28.49 1.36 -35.74
N SER A 37 28.92 2.56 -36.13
CA SER A 37 28.36 3.82 -35.60
C SER A 37 26.92 4.08 -36.06
N GLY A 38 26.58 3.67 -37.29
CA GLY A 38 25.23 3.82 -37.82
C GLY A 38 24.23 2.91 -37.10
N VAL A 39 24.59 1.64 -36.87
CA VAL A 39 23.77 0.68 -36.12
C VAL A 39 23.58 1.13 -34.67
N VAL A 40 24.64 1.61 -34.00
CA VAL A 40 24.55 2.14 -32.63
C VAL A 40 23.65 3.38 -32.56
N ALA A 41 23.74 4.30 -33.52
CA ALA A 41 22.90 5.50 -33.55
C ALA A 41 21.41 5.17 -33.74
N VAL A 42 21.09 4.22 -34.64
CA VAL A 42 19.70 3.77 -34.86
C VAL A 42 19.16 3.09 -33.62
N LEU A 43 19.88 2.15 -33.03
CA LEU A 43 19.45 1.46 -31.80
C LEU A 43 19.30 2.43 -30.62
N SER A 44 20.22 3.39 -30.45
CA SER A 44 20.17 4.38 -29.37
C SER A 44 19.00 5.34 -29.52
N THR A 45 18.73 5.81 -30.74
CA THR A 45 17.58 6.70 -31.02
C THR A 45 16.27 5.95 -30.80
N SER A 46 16.21 4.70 -31.25
CA SER A 46 15.06 3.81 -31.09
C SER A 46 14.76 3.50 -29.62
N PHE A 47 15.80 3.24 -28.84
CA PHE A 47 15.72 3.07 -27.38
C PHE A 47 15.30 4.37 -26.67
N GLY A 48 15.81 5.52 -27.12
CA GLY A 48 15.41 6.84 -26.61
C GLY A 48 13.93 7.14 -26.84
N VAL A 49 13.41 6.89 -28.04
CA VAL A 49 11.99 7.05 -28.38
C VAL A 49 11.12 6.09 -27.57
N TYR A 50 11.52 4.81 -27.48
CA TYR A 50 10.84 3.82 -26.66
C TYR A 50 10.79 4.24 -25.17
N SER A 51 11.91 4.69 -24.62
CA SER A 51 12.01 5.17 -23.23
C SER A 51 11.16 6.42 -23.00
N PHE A 52 11.10 7.35 -23.96
CA PHE A 52 10.27 8.54 -23.89
C PHE A 52 8.77 8.21 -23.90
N VAL A 53 8.34 7.30 -24.77
CA VAL A 53 6.94 6.83 -24.83
C VAL A 53 6.57 6.06 -23.55
N LEU A 54 7.47 5.21 -23.04
CA LEU A 54 7.29 4.54 -21.75
C LEU A 54 7.13 5.56 -20.62
N ASN A 55 7.97 6.60 -20.59
CA ASN A 55 7.90 7.65 -19.58
C ASN A 55 6.59 8.46 -19.66
N LEU A 56 6.14 8.80 -20.88
CA LEU A 56 4.83 9.42 -21.10
C LEU A 56 3.66 8.54 -20.65
N LEU A 57 3.71 7.23 -20.93
CA LEU A 57 2.70 6.28 -20.49
C LEU A 57 2.74 6.07 -18.97
N TYR A 58 3.93 6.09 -18.37
CA TYR A 58 4.18 6.02 -16.93
C TYR A 58 3.53 7.22 -16.22
N HIS A 59 3.66 8.42 -16.78
CA HIS A 59 3.04 9.63 -16.23
C HIS A 59 1.53 9.72 -16.43
N LYS A 60 0.98 9.15 -17.51
CA LYS A 60 -0.46 9.28 -17.83
C LYS A 60 -1.34 8.16 -17.28
N ASN A 61 -0.78 7.03 -16.86
CA ASN A 61 -1.58 5.88 -16.44
C ASN A 61 -1.17 5.35 -15.06
N LEU A 62 -1.84 5.89 -14.02
CA LEU A 62 -1.67 5.44 -12.64
C LEU A 62 -1.80 3.92 -12.51
N SER A 63 -2.71 3.27 -13.22
CA SER A 63 -2.89 1.81 -13.13
C SER A 63 -1.68 1.02 -13.64
N PHE A 64 -0.95 1.54 -14.63
CA PHE A 64 0.28 0.91 -15.13
C PHE A 64 1.44 1.13 -14.16
N HIS A 65 1.54 2.34 -13.58
CA HIS A 65 2.52 2.66 -12.54
C HIS A 65 2.39 1.69 -11.35
N LEU A 66 1.17 1.54 -10.81
CA LEU A 66 0.89 0.62 -9.69
C LEU A 66 1.18 -0.85 -10.06
N PHE A 67 1.02 -1.24 -11.33
CA PHE A 67 1.30 -2.61 -11.79
C PHE A 67 2.80 -2.91 -11.88
N VAL A 68 3.58 -2.05 -12.54
CA VAL A 68 5.05 -2.18 -12.58
C VAL A 68 5.60 -2.16 -11.17
N ASP A 69 4.98 -1.34 -10.32
CA ASP A 69 5.39 -1.21 -8.95
C ASP A 69 5.15 -2.49 -8.13
N ARG A 70 3.99 -3.12 -8.31
CA ARG A 70 3.68 -4.45 -7.74
C ARG A 70 4.68 -5.52 -8.17
N LEU A 71 5.12 -5.54 -9.43
CA LEU A 71 6.12 -6.51 -9.91
C LEU A 71 7.49 -6.31 -9.25
N ARG A 72 7.92 -5.05 -9.11
CA ARG A 72 9.17 -4.73 -8.42
C ARG A 72 9.09 -5.02 -6.92
N LEU A 73 7.92 -4.85 -6.31
CA LEU A 73 7.68 -5.21 -4.92
C LEU A 73 7.78 -6.71 -4.67
N LEU A 74 7.23 -7.51 -5.59
CA LEU A 74 7.41 -8.96 -5.59
C LEU A 74 8.90 -9.34 -5.68
N ALA A 75 9.67 -8.65 -6.53
CA ALA A 75 11.10 -8.92 -6.69
C ALA A 75 11.96 -8.47 -5.50
N SER A 76 11.61 -7.36 -4.85
CA SER A 76 12.46 -6.76 -3.80
C SER A 76 12.36 -7.44 -2.43
N ARG A 77 11.43 -8.39 -2.24
CA ARG A 77 11.20 -9.11 -0.96
C ARG A 77 11.23 -8.18 0.25
N THR A 78 10.68 -6.98 0.09
CA THR A 78 10.70 -5.98 1.14
C THR A 78 9.54 -6.22 2.10
N HIS A 79 9.77 -6.00 3.39
CA HIS A 79 8.77 -6.21 4.44
C HIS A 79 8.43 -4.85 5.09
N THR A 80 7.27 -4.75 5.72
CA THR A 80 6.91 -3.63 6.60
C THR A 80 6.27 -4.16 7.86
N TYR A 81 6.22 -3.33 8.88
CA TYR A 81 5.63 -3.63 10.16
C TYR A 81 4.33 -2.85 10.31
N TRP A 82 3.20 -3.53 10.42
CA TRP A 82 1.88 -2.91 10.47
C TRP A 82 1.31 -2.94 11.88
N LEU A 83 0.70 -1.84 12.29
CA LEU A 83 -0.06 -1.72 13.54
C LEU A 83 -1.41 -1.06 13.24
N PRO A 84 -2.44 -1.85 12.87
CA PRO A 84 -3.78 -1.34 12.68
C PRO A 84 -4.47 -1.09 14.03
N ALA A 85 -5.31 -0.07 14.04
CA ALA A 85 -6.16 0.35 15.14
C ALA A 85 -7.54 0.70 14.59
N PHE A 86 -8.61 0.27 15.25
CA PHE A 86 -9.98 0.58 14.90
C PHE A 86 -10.73 0.98 16.15
N ASP A 87 -11.34 2.16 16.14
CA ASP A 87 -12.18 2.66 17.21
C ASP A 87 -13.62 2.77 16.70
N PHE A 88 -14.53 2.18 17.46
CA PHE A 88 -15.96 2.15 17.15
C PHE A 88 -16.72 2.84 18.28
N GLU A 89 -17.37 3.95 17.98
CA GLU A 89 -18.23 4.64 18.95
C GLU A 89 -19.53 3.84 19.09
N LEU A 90 -19.79 3.34 20.29
CA LEU A 90 -20.90 2.42 20.55
C LEU A 90 -22.20 3.19 20.77
N THR A 91 -23.32 2.54 20.47
CA THR A 91 -24.62 3.05 20.89
C THR A 91 -24.72 3.05 22.42
N PRO A 92 -25.55 3.91 23.02
CA PRO A 92 -25.72 3.95 24.48
C PRO A 92 -26.15 2.61 25.09
N GLU A 93 -26.87 1.79 24.33
CA GLU A 93 -27.30 0.46 24.72
C GLU A 93 -26.12 -0.52 24.76
N ALA A 94 -25.32 -0.58 23.69
CA ALA A 94 -24.12 -1.41 23.63
C ALA A 94 -23.04 -0.97 24.64
N ALA A 95 -22.96 0.32 24.97
CA ALA A 95 -22.02 0.84 25.96
C ALA A 95 -22.37 0.48 27.42
N ARG A 96 -23.63 0.12 27.71
CA ARG A 96 -24.10 -0.24 29.06
C ARG A 96 -23.64 -1.64 29.47
N ASP A 97 -23.75 -2.60 28.56
CA ASP A 97 -23.30 -3.97 28.81
C ASP A 97 -21.96 -4.24 28.11
N ARG A 98 -20.89 -3.81 28.79
CA ARG A 98 -19.52 -3.88 28.26
C ARG A 98 -19.06 -5.32 28.01
N GLN A 99 -19.49 -6.27 28.85
CA GLN A 99 -19.11 -7.66 28.69
C GLN A 99 -19.77 -8.25 27.44
N ALA A 100 -21.08 -8.06 27.28
CA ALA A 100 -21.80 -8.52 26.09
C ALA A 100 -21.26 -7.87 24.80
N ALA A 101 -20.89 -6.59 24.85
CA ALA A 101 -20.27 -5.90 23.72
C ALA A 101 -18.88 -6.48 23.37
N LEU A 102 -18.05 -6.81 24.36
CA LEU A 102 -16.76 -7.47 24.13
C LEU A 102 -16.93 -8.87 23.55
N ASP A 103 -17.89 -9.64 24.05
CA ASP A 103 -18.18 -10.99 23.56
C ASP A 103 -18.71 -10.96 22.11
N THR A 104 -19.59 -10.00 21.80
CA THR A 104 -20.08 -9.76 20.43
C THR A 104 -18.95 -9.37 19.48
N ALA A 105 -18.08 -8.45 19.89
CA ALA A 105 -16.90 -8.08 19.10
C ALA A 105 -15.94 -9.26 18.90
N ALA A 106 -15.80 -10.10 19.93
CA ALA A 106 -14.96 -11.28 19.85
C ALA A 106 -15.47 -12.30 18.83
N GLU A 107 -16.77 -12.61 18.90
CA GLU A 107 -17.44 -13.50 17.96
C GLU A 107 -17.37 -12.96 16.52
N ALA A 108 -17.48 -11.64 16.34
CA ALA A 108 -17.37 -11.00 15.03
C ALA A 108 -15.97 -11.17 14.41
N ILE A 109 -14.91 -11.08 15.23
CA ILE A 109 -13.52 -11.33 14.79
C ILE A 109 -13.33 -12.81 14.45
N GLU A 110 -13.84 -13.70 15.30
CA GLU A 110 -13.78 -15.16 15.11
C GLU A 110 -14.45 -15.59 13.80
N GLY A 111 -15.68 -15.12 13.58
CA GLY A 111 -16.44 -15.40 12.36
C GLY A 111 -15.79 -14.81 11.09
N ALA A 112 -15.13 -13.66 11.20
CA ALA A 112 -14.46 -13.02 10.06
C ALA A 112 -13.17 -13.75 9.62
N TYR A 113 -12.47 -14.38 10.56
CA TYR A 113 -11.23 -15.10 10.28
C TYR A 113 -11.49 -16.48 9.66
N GLY A 114 -12.50 -17.21 10.17
CA GLY A 114 -12.86 -18.54 9.68
C GLY A 114 -11.88 -19.67 10.03
N GLY A 115 -10.94 -19.42 10.95
CA GLY A 115 -9.97 -20.38 11.48
C GLY A 115 -10.11 -20.60 12.99
N LYS A 116 -9.21 -21.40 13.59
CA LYS A 116 -9.16 -21.55 15.05
C LYS A 116 -8.68 -20.25 15.68
N VAL A 117 -9.45 -19.73 16.63
CA VAL A 117 -9.12 -18.52 17.39
C VAL A 117 -8.96 -18.88 18.85
N ARG A 118 -8.02 -18.23 19.53
CA ARG A 118 -7.79 -18.39 20.97
C ARG A 118 -8.11 -17.08 21.68
N ARG A 119 -9.08 -17.11 22.59
CA ARG A 119 -9.29 -16.05 23.58
C ARG A 119 -8.23 -16.23 24.67
N ALA A 120 -7.30 -15.29 24.76
CA ALA A 120 -6.12 -15.42 25.62
C ALA A 120 -6.35 -14.88 27.04
N ALA A 121 -7.08 -13.76 27.17
CA ALA A 121 -7.41 -13.14 28.45
C ALA A 121 -8.66 -12.28 28.31
N SER A 122 -9.51 -12.25 29.35
CA SER A 122 -10.70 -11.40 29.39
C SER A 122 -10.84 -10.74 30.76
N THR A 123 -11.18 -9.46 30.76
CA THR A 123 -11.61 -8.67 31.91
C THR A 123 -12.92 -7.98 31.55
N PRO A 124 -13.65 -7.39 32.51
CA PRO A 124 -14.92 -6.70 32.22
C PRO A 124 -14.83 -5.54 31.21
N THR A 125 -13.63 -5.07 30.90
CA THR A 125 -13.39 -3.95 29.98
C THR A 125 -12.37 -4.26 28.89
N SER A 126 -11.82 -5.47 28.83
CA SER A 126 -10.83 -5.82 27.82
C SER A 126 -10.83 -7.31 27.48
N ALA A 127 -10.62 -7.65 26.22
CA ALA A 127 -10.42 -9.03 25.79
C ALA A 127 -9.25 -9.11 24.81
N ALA A 128 -8.49 -10.21 24.86
CA ALA A 128 -7.42 -10.50 23.93
C ALA A 128 -7.77 -11.71 23.07
N ILE A 129 -7.70 -11.54 21.74
CA ILE A 129 -8.12 -12.52 20.74
C ILE A 129 -6.99 -12.77 19.78
N CYS A 130 -6.44 -13.98 19.79
CA CYS A 130 -5.36 -14.39 18.91
C CYS A 130 -5.92 -15.25 17.79
N LEU A 131 -5.78 -14.78 16.55
CA LEU A 131 -6.11 -15.54 15.34
C LEU A 131 -5.04 -16.61 15.05
N ASP A 132 -3.79 -16.28 15.38
CA ASP A 132 -2.62 -17.17 15.37
C ASP A 132 -1.59 -16.65 16.40
N ASP A 133 -0.37 -17.20 16.41
CA ASP A 133 0.67 -16.79 17.35
C ASP A 133 1.22 -15.37 17.11
N LEU A 134 0.95 -14.79 15.93
CA LEU A 134 1.50 -13.51 15.46
C LEU A 134 0.46 -12.40 15.40
N MET A 135 -0.83 -12.73 15.27
CA MET A 135 -1.92 -11.78 15.12
C MET A 135 -2.89 -11.87 16.31
N CYS A 136 -2.58 -11.10 17.35
CA CYS A 136 -3.42 -10.98 18.55
C CYS A 136 -4.02 -9.57 18.64
N PHE A 137 -5.35 -9.49 18.62
CA PHE A 137 -6.11 -8.28 18.82
C PHE A 137 -6.39 -8.07 20.31
N THR A 138 -6.17 -6.84 20.77
CA THR A 138 -6.63 -6.34 22.05
C THR A 138 -7.88 -5.50 21.83
N LEU A 139 -8.98 -5.96 22.41
CA LEU A 139 -10.25 -5.25 22.52
C LEU A 139 -10.29 -4.54 23.86
N ARG A 140 -10.69 -3.27 23.86
CA ARG A 140 -10.89 -2.50 25.09
C ARG A 140 -12.11 -1.62 24.95
N ILE A 141 -12.98 -1.64 25.96
CA ILE A 141 -14.11 -0.70 26.04
C ILE A 141 -13.79 0.40 27.05
N GLY A 142 -13.90 1.65 26.61
CA GLY A 142 -13.69 2.84 27.44
C GLY A 142 -14.48 4.01 26.87
N ASP A 143 -15.07 4.84 27.75
CA ASP A 143 -15.75 6.09 27.37
C ASP A 143 -16.81 5.96 26.25
N GLY A 144 -17.49 4.82 26.19
CA GLY A 144 -18.50 4.54 25.16
C GLY A 144 -17.93 4.09 23.81
N CYS A 145 -16.63 3.81 23.73
CA CYS A 145 -15.95 3.34 22.53
C CYS A 145 -15.41 1.92 22.71
N LEU A 146 -15.44 1.13 21.64
CA LEU A 146 -14.68 -0.10 21.49
C LEU A 146 -13.40 0.20 20.71
N HIS A 147 -12.26 0.04 21.37
CA HIS A 147 -10.92 0.15 20.80
C HIS A 147 -10.40 -1.24 20.44
N VAL A 148 -9.99 -1.42 19.18
CA VAL A 148 -9.45 -2.68 18.65
C VAL A 148 -8.07 -2.41 18.07
N THR A 149 -7.04 -2.99 18.69
CA THR A 149 -5.64 -2.78 18.28
C THR A 149 -4.91 -4.12 18.21
N LEU A 150 -3.82 -4.21 17.45
CA LEU A 150 -2.91 -5.36 17.61
C LEU A 150 -2.00 -5.18 18.83
N ASP A 151 -1.72 -6.28 19.53
CA ASP A 151 -0.79 -6.33 20.67
C ASP A 151 0.63 -5.91 20.29
N ARG A 152 1.03 -6.22 19.05
CA ARG A 152 2.35 -5.94 18.50
C ARG A 152 2.26 -5.60 17.02
N LYS A 153 3.32 -4.99 16.51
CA LYS A 153 3.46 -4.78 15.06
C LYS A 153 3.63 -6.13 14.38
N ILE A 154 2.91 -6.35 13.28
CA ILE A 154 3.04 -7.57 12.48
C ILE A 154 3.98 -7.33 11.30
N LEU A 155 4.85 -8.29 11.02
CA LEU A 155 5.66 -8.28 9.81
C LEU A 155 4.78 -8.68 8.62
N VAL A 156 4.62 -7.77 7.66
CA VAL A 156 3.88 -8.00 6.43
C VAL A 156 4.86 -8.00 5.25
N PRO A 157 5.04 -9.15 4.57
CA PRO A 157 5.78 -9.20 3.32
C PRO A 157 5.04 -8.47 2.20
N ALA A 158 5.76 -7.77 1.31
CA ALA A 158 5.15 -7.01 0.21
C ALA A 158 4.21 -7.84 -0.68
N HIS A 159 4.57 -9.10 -0.94
CA HIS A 159 3.76 -10.01 -1.76
C HIS A 159 2.43 -10.43 -1.12
N LEU A 160 2.25 -10.16 0.18
CA LEU A 160 1.03 -10.47 0.94
C LEU A 160 0.22 -9.22 1.34
N TYR A 161 0.60 -8.02 0.88
CA TYR A 161 -0.09 -6.77 1.25
C TYR A 161 -1.58 -6.80 0.95
N ASP A 162 -1.96 -7.19 -0.26
CA ASP A 162 -3.38 -7.27 -0.67
C ASP A 162 -4.15 -8.30 0.18
N ASP A 163 -3.47 -9.35 0.67
CA ASP A 163 -4.11 -10.42 1.46
C ASP A 163 -4.30 -10.00 2.92
N TYR A 164 -3.30 -9.37 3.52
CA TYR A 164 -3.41 -8.77 4.86
C TYR A 164 -4.41 -7.62 4.86
N GLN A 165 -4.40 -6.76 3.84
CA GLN A 165 -5.38 -5.70 3.69
C GLN A 165 -6.80 -6.26 3.61
N ARG A 166 -7.05 -7.26 2.76
CA ARG A 166 -8.36 -7.92 2.67
C ARG A 166 -8.76 -8.64 3.96
N ARG A 167 -7.79 -9.16 4.71
CA ARG A 167 -8.04 -9.77 6.03
C ARG A 167 -8.48 -8.72 7.05
N PHE A 168 -7.76 -7.61 7.17
CA PHE A 168 -8.14 -6.51 8.06
C PHE A 168 -9.46 -5.85 7.67
N ALA A 169 -9.73 -5.70 6.37
CA ALA A 169 -11.00 -5.18 5.88
C ALA A 169 -12.17 -6.06 6.30
N ARG A 170 -12.06 -7.38 6.11
CA ARG A 170 -13.10 -8.33 6.55
C ARG A 170 -13.35 -8.27 8.06
N ILE A 171 -12.28 -8.18 8.86
CA ILE A 171 -12.39 -8.08 10.33
C ILE A 171 -13.10 -6.78 10.72
N ALA A 172 -12.66 -5.64 10.19
CA ALA A 172 -13.23 -4.34 10.51
C ALA A 172 -14.70 -4.20 10.03
N GLU A 173 -15.02 -4.75 8.85
CA GLU A 173 -16.40 -4.80 8.34
C GLU A 173 -17.30 -5.75 9.15
N SER A 174 -16.75 -6.85 9.67
CA SER A 174 -17.49 -7.75 10.56
C SER A 174 -17.81 -7.07 11.88
N LEU A 175 -16.80 -6.42 12.49
CA LEU A 175 -16.96 -5.63 13.70
C LEU A 175 -17.97 -4.49 13.51
N ALA A 176 -17.85 -3.71 12.43
CA ALA A 176 -18.79 -2.63 12.15
C ALA A 176 -20.23 -3.12 12.02
N ARG A 177 -20.46 -4.27 11.38
CA ARG A 177 -21.79 -4.87 11.25
C ARG A 177 -22.33 -5.40 12.58
N ALA A 178 -21.49 -6.04 13.39
CA ALA A 178 -21.90 -6.61 14.67
C ALA A 178 -22.19 -5.54 15.73
N MET A 179 -21.34 -4.50 15.80
CA MET A 179 -21.43 -3.45 16.82
C MET A 179 -22.40 -2.32 16.44
N ASN A 180 -22.70 -2.16 15.14
CA ASN A 180 -23.52 -1.08 14.60
C ASN A 180 -23.18 0.31 15.20
N PRO A 181 -21.92 0.76 15.06
CA PRO A 181 -21.42 1.95 15.74
C PRO A 181 -22.01 3.24 15.19
N THR A 182 -22.08 4.28 16.02
CA THR A 182 -22.51 5.63 15.60
C THR A 182 -21.45 6.31 14.75
N SER A 183 -20.17 6.05 15.03
CA SER A 183 -19.04 6.54 14.26
C SER A 183 -17.87 5.55 14.30
N ILE A 184 -16.99 5.65 13.29
CA ILE A 184 -15.81 4.78 13.16
C ILE A 184 -14.58 5.66 12.96
N ARG A 185 -13.48 5.29 13.61
CA ARG A 185 -12.14 5.78 13.30
C ARG A 185 -11.24 4.59 13.03
N CYS A 186 -10.49 4.65 11.95
CA CYS A 186 -9.56 3.61 11.53
C CYS A 186 -8.17 4.22 11.45
N GLY A 187 -7.17 3.48 11.88
CA GLY A 187 -5.78 3.87 11.88
C GLY A 187 -4.91 2.70 11.45
N ILE A 188 -3.81 2.98 10.76
CA ILE A 188 -2.71 2.01 10.61
C ILE A 188 -1.40 2.76 10.58
N SER A 189 -0.48 2.33 11.45
CA SER A 189 0.91 2.73 11.38
C SER A 189 1.69 1.68 10.60
N VAL A 190 2.33 2.11 9.51
CA VAL A 190 3.21 1.30 8.67
C VAL A 190 4.63 1.76 8.93
N THR A 191 5.45 0.88 9.51
CA THR A 191 6.86 1.14 9.81
C THR A 191 7.77 0.24 8.98
N PHE A 192 9.01 0.67 8.78
CA PHE A 192 9.98 -0.04 7.96
C PHE A 192 10.98 -0.80 8.84
N ALA A 193 11.80 -1.65 8.22
CA ALA A 193 12.87 -2.32 8.94
C ALA A 193 13.81 -1.31 9.60
N GLU A 194 14.36 -1.68 10.75
CA GLU A 194 15.28 -0.83 11.51
C GLU A 194 16.44 -0.36 10.62
N GLY A 195 16.78 0.93 10.71
CA GLY A 195 17.76 1.58 9.83
C GLY A 195 17.30 1.85 8.40
N THR A 196 16.09 1.42 8.00
CA THR A 196 15.51 1.71 6.69
C THR A 196 14.61 2.94 6.76
N LYS A 197 14.97 3.99 6.02
CA LYS A 197 14.14 5.20 5.92
C LYS A 197 12.83 4.88 5.19
N ASN A 198 11.77 5.59 5.57
CA ASN A 198 10.51 5.63 4.86
C ASN A 198 10.75 6.07 3.40
N PRO A 199 10.51 5.20 2.40
CA PRO A 199 10.71 5.56 0.99
C PRO A 199 9.73 6.64 0.52
N TYR A 200 8.67 6.92 1.26
CA TYR A 200 7.61 7.87 0.91
C TYR A 200 7.78 9.26 1.50
N TYR A 201 8.78 9.49 2.36
CA TYR A 201 8.95 10.75 3.08
C TYR A 201 9.02 11.99 2.15
N GLY A 202 9.53 11.81 0.92
CA GLY A 202 9.58 12.86 -0.13
C GLY A 202 8.48 12.78 -1.20
N PHE A 203 7.71 11.69 -1.27
CA PHE A 203 6.71 11.49 -2.34
C PHE A 203 5.51 12.43 -2.24
N PHE A 204 5.22 12.85 -1.03
CA PHE A 204 4.03 13.61 -0.73
C PHE A 204 4.29 15.10 -0.49
N VAL A 205 5.56 15.52 -0.58
CA VAL A 205 5.95 16.91 -0.42
C VAL A 205 6.97 17.24 -1.47
N ASN A 206 6.50 17.70 -2.62
CA ASN A 206 7.39 17.91 -3.75
C ASN A 206 8.39 19.04 -3.53
N ARG A 207 8.38 19.78 -2.41
CA ARG A 207 9.40 20.78 -2.01
C ARG A 207 9.45 21.02 -0.49
N ILE A 208 10.31 20.31 0.24
CA ILE A 208 10.82 20.78 1.55
C ILE A 208 12.35 20.82 1.47
N PRO A 209 13.02 21.92 1.85
CA PRO A 209 14.48 22.00 1.97
C PRO A 209 15.08 20.90 2.87
N ALA A 210 16.25 20.38 2.50
CA ALA A 210 16.88 19.21 3.12
C ALA A 210 17.20 19.37 4.63
N ASP A 211 17.33 20.60 5.07
CA ASP A 211 17.59 21.07 6.44
C ASP A 211 16.34 21.10 7.33
N LEU A 212 15.15 21.29 6.75
CA LEU A 212 13.87 21.26 7.48
C LEU A 212 13.27 19.85 7.58
N ILE A 213 13.74 18.93 6.75
CA ILE A 213 13.27 17.54 6.65
C ILE A 213 13.52 16.71 7.92
N ASN A 214 14.44 17.07 8.80
CA ASN A 214 14.68 16.27 10.02
C ASN A 214 13.62 16.49 11.13
N HIS A 215 12.61 17.35 10.91
CA HIS A 215 11.68 17.81 11.96
C HIS A 215 10.18 17.74 11.63
N PHE A 216 9.74 17.28 10.46
CA PHE A 216 8.32 17.41 10.06
C PHE A 216 7.56 16.08 9.92
N GLU A 217 6.40 16.02 10.55
CA GLU A 217 5.28 15.13 10.19
C GLU A 217 4.53 15.75 9.00
N VAL A 218 4.46 15.06 7.87
CA VAL A 218 3.80 15.59 6.68
C VAL A 218 2.40 15.01 6.57
N ASN A 219 1.39 15.87 6.66
CA ASN A 219 -0.02 15.52 6.58
C ASN A 219 -0.63 15.75 5.19
N ILE A 220 -1.20 14.69 4.61
CA ILE A 220 -1.76 14.66 3.27
C ILE A 220 -3.22 14.24 3.36
N LYS A 221 -4.10 15.07 2.80
CA LYS A 221 -5.48 14.70 2.54
C LYS A 221 -5.61 14.38 1.06
N THR A 222 -6.02 13.17 0.73
CA THR A 222 -6.13 12.69 -0.66
C THR A 222 -7.21 13.44 -1.46
N SER A 223 -8.14 14.13 -0.79
CA SER A 223 -8.97 15.21 -1.35
C SER A 223 -9.47 16.16 -0.24
N SER A 224 -9.97 17.34 -0.59
CA SER A 224 -10.60 18.28 0.37
C SER A 224 -11.86 17.71 1.05
N ARG A 225 -12.46 16.67 0.46
CA ARG A 225 -13.61 15.94 0.99
C ARG A 225 -13.22 14.60 1.63
N SER A 226 -11.96 14.20 1.55
CA SER A 226 -11.52 12.91 2.08
C SER A 226 -11.63 12.93 3.60
N THR A 227 -12.22 11.87 4.13
CA THR A 227 -12.27 11.63 5.57
C THR A 227 -11.00 10.94 6.07
N CYS A 228 -10.03 10.71 5.18
CA CYS A 228 -8.75 10.09 5.47
C CYS A 228 -7.59 11.10 5.45
N ARG A 229 -6.69 10.93 6.42
CA ARG A 229 -5.45 11.66 6.60
C ARG A 229 -4.31 10.66 6.49
N VAL A 230 -3.30 10.99 5.69
CA VAL A 230 -2.05 10.24 5.63
C VAL A 230 -0.97 11.13 6.22
N GLU A 231 -0.25 10.63 7.20
CA GLU A 231 0.89 11.29 7.80
C GLU A 231 2.15 10.49 7.49
N ALA A 232 3.15 11.12 6.88
CA ALA A 232 4.42 10.47 6.56
C ALA A 232 5.54 11.09 7.41
N GLY A 233 6.17 10.26 8.24
CA GLY A 233 7.40 10.55 8.97
C GLY A 233 8.62 9.85 8.36
N MET A 234 9.81 10.10 8.90
CA MET A 234 11.07 9.59 8.34
C MET A 234 11.19 8.06 8.34
N ASP A 235 10.47 7.38 9.23
CA ASP A 235 10.54 5.93 9.48
C ASP A 235 9.16 5.26 9.48
N HIS A 236 8.09 6.03 9.26
CA HIS A 236 6.72 5.56 9.36
C HIS A 236 5.76 6.29 8.42
N VAL A 237 4.63 5.64 8.14
CA VAL A 237 3.45 6.25 7.54
C VAL A 237 2.25 5.88 8.40
N ASN A 238 1.56 6.88 8.93
CA ASN A 238 0.28 6.71 9.60
C ASN A 238 -0.84 7.04 8.62
N ILE A 239 -1.85 6.18 8.52
CA ILE A 239 -3.06 6.45 7.76
C ILE A 239 -4.20 6.41 8.76
N GLU A 240 -5.00 7.46 8.80
CA GLU A 240 -6.17 7.57 9.65
C GLU A 240 -7.39 7.90 8.80
N GLY A 241 -8.56 7.36 9.12
CA GLY A 241 -9.79 7.58 8.35
C GLY A 241 -11.05 7.44 9.18
N ARG A 242 -12.16 8.03 8.69
CA ARG A 242 -13.50 7.86 9.29
C ARG A 242 -14.44 6.96 8.50
N SER A 243 -13.94 6.39 7.41
CA SER A 243 -14.67 5.47 6.54
C SER A 243 -13.77 4.28 6.23
N LEU A 244 -14.25 3.06 6.45
CA LEU A 244 -13.51 1.84 6.13
C LEU A 244 -13.16 1.78 4.64
N VAL A 245 -14.11 2.14 3.77
CA VAL A 245 -13.92 2.10 2.31
C VAL A 245 -12.81 3.07 1.88
N GLU A 246 -12.88 4.33 2.32
CA GLU A 246 -11.86 5.31 1.96
C GLU A 246 -10.50 4.98 2.60
N PHE A 247 -10.50 4.45 3.82
CA PHE A 247 -9.29 4.06 4.53
C PHE A 247 -8.55 2.94 3.79
N PHE A 248 -9.24 1.86 3.44
CA PHE A 248 -8.62 0.75 2.70
C PHE A 248 -8.24 1.15 1.27
N ASP A 249 -9.01 1.99 0.58
CA ASP A 249 -8.60 2.55 -0.72
C ASP A 249 -7.32 3.39 -0.60
N THR A 250 -7.22 4.23 0.44
CA THR A 250 -6.03 5.04 0.72
C THR A 250 -4.83 4.18 1.06
N LEU A 251 -4.99 3.16 1.91
CA LEU A 251 -3.95 2.19 2.24
C LEU A 251 -3.44 1.48 0.98
N SER A 252 -4.34 1.01 0.10
CA SER A 252 -3.97 0.38 -1.17
C SER A 252 -3.11 1.29 -2.04
N LYS A 253 -3.47 2.58 -2.15
CA LYS A 253 -2.70 3.58 -2.90
C LYS A 253 -1.32 3.80 -2.29
N VAL A 254 -1.22 4.00 -0.98
CA VAL A 254 0.06 4.19 -0.27
C VAL A 254 0.97 2.98 -0.45
N LEU A 255 0.45 1.77 -0.27
CA LEU A 255 1.22 0.54 -0.46
C LEU A 255 1.64 0.33 -1.92
N SER A 256 0.86 0.83 -2.86
CA SER A 256 1.14 0.70 -4.30
C SER A 256 2.12 1.74 -4.83
N LEU A 257 2.38 2.86 -4.13
CA LEU A 257 3.41 3.86 -4.49
C LEU A 257 4.87 3.37 -4.28
N ARG A 258 5.06 2.10 -3.91
CA ARG A 258 6.32 1.56 -3.37
C ARG A 258 7.31 1.04 -4.42
N ALA A 259 7.25 1.42 -5.69
CA ALA A 259 8.26 0.92 -6.61
C ALA A 259 8.89 1.89 -7.59
N LEU A 260 9.00 3.11 -7.12
CA LEU A 260 10.04 3.99 -7.63
C LEU A 260 11.42 3.53 -7.14
N PRO A 261 12.45 3.63 -7.99
CA PRO A 261 13.80 3.38 -7.55
C PRO A 261 14.09 4.33 -6.42
N THR A 262 14.59 3.78 -5.32
CA THR A 262 15.45 4.57 -4.44
C THR A 262 16.43 5.26 -5.37
N GLY A 263 16.37 6.58 -5.46
CA GLY A 263 17.36 7.42 -6.12
C GLY A 263 18.73 7.37 -5.43
N ALA A 264 18.99 6.32 -4.64
CA ALA A 264 20.32 5.89 -4.30
C ALA A 264 20.92 5.32 -5.59
N ALA A 265 21.67 6.17 -6.30
CA ALA A 265 22.68 5.70 -7.21
C ALA A 265 23.59 4.68 -6.47
N PRO A 266 24.10 3.64 -7.17
CA PRO A 266 25.11 2.75 -6.62
C PRO A 266 26.37 3.50 -6.18
#